data_AF-A0A1H7WJM6-F1
#
_entry.id   AF-A0A1H7WJM6-F1
#
_cell.length_a   1.000
_cell.length_b   1.000
_cell.length_c   1.000
_cell.angle_alpha   90.00
_cell.angle_beta   90.00
_cell.angle_gamma   90.00
#
_symmetry.space_group_name_H-M   'P 1'
#
loop_
_entity.id
_entity.type
_entity.pdbx_description
1 polymer ?
#
loop_
_entity_poly.entity_id
_entity_poly.type
_entity_poly.pdbx_seq_one_letter_code
_entity_poly.pdbx_strand_id
1 'polypeptide(L)'
;MKKYHIETLLSTSEINERIAVLAKQINEHYQKQDCESLVVIGLLRGSFMFMADLVRLLDLPVEVDFMTASSYGLTMESNRDVKILKDLDGDINGKDVLIVEDIIDTGFTLNKIKEMLLLRSPKSVTICTLLDKPSRREVNVRVDWVGFEIPDEFVVGYGIDYAQKYRHLNYIGKVVMDE
;
A
#
# COMPACT_ATOMS: atom_id res chain seq x y z
N MET A 1 -25.78 -15.99 -1.69
CA MET A 1 -25.00 -14.75 -1.84
C MET A 1 -25.86 -13.77 -2.62
N LYS A 2 -25.97 -12.51 -2.18
CA LYS A 2 -26.60 -11.46 -3.00
C LYS A 2 -25.84 -11.38 -4.32
N LYS A 3 -26.55 -11.19 -5.43
CA LYS A 3 -25.90 -11.03 -6.74
C LYS A 3 -25.20 -9.66 -6.76
N TYR A 4 -24.09 -9.60 -7.48
CA TYR A 4 -23.32 -8.37 -7.68
C TYR A 4 -22.61 -8.46 -9.02
N HIS A 5 -22.27 -7.30 -9.56
CA HIS A 5 -21.39 -7.16 -10.71
C HIS A 5 -20.22 -6.22 -10.38
N ILE A 6 -19.23 -6.20 -11.27
CA ILE A 6 -18.03 -5.36 -11.14
C ILE A 6 -18.08 -4.34 -12.26
N GLU A 7 -18.05 -3.06 -11.91
CA GLU A 7 -17.89 -1.94 -12.83
C GLU A 7 -16.45 -1.46 -12.78
N THR A 8 -15.83 -1.17 -13.94
CA THR A 8 -14.47 -0.64 -13.97
C THR A 8 -14.44 0.77 -13.36
N LEU A 9 -13.63 0.95 -12.32
CA LEU A 9 -13.39 2.24 -11.66
C LEU A 9 -12.11 2.90 -12.19
N LEU A 10 -11.03 2.13 -12.32
CA LEU A 10 -9.77 2.57 -12.92
C LEU A 10 -9.28 1.50 -13.89
N SER A 11 -9.08 1.89 -15.15
CA SER A 11 -8.55 1.03 -16.20
C SER A 11 -7.06 0.71 -16.00
N THR A 12 -6.60 -0.35 -16.67
CA THR A 12 -5.18 -0.72 -16.68
C THR A 12 -4.26 0.40 -17.18
N SER A 13 -4.70 1.17 -18.19
CA SER A 13 -3.92 2.30 -18.71
C SER A 13 -3.78 3.42 -17.68
N GLU A 14 -4.88 3.80 -17.00
CA GLU A 14 -4.85 4.83 -15.96
C GLU A 14 -3.90 4.44 -14.83
N ILE A 15 -3.96 3.18 -14.38
CA ILE A 15 -3.09 2.66 -13.33
C ILE A 15 -1.62 2.73 -13.77
N ASN A 16 -1.29 2.22 -14.96
CA ASN A 16 0.09 2.21 -15.46
C ASN A 16 0.66 3.62 -15.62
N GLU A 17 -0.12 4.54 -16.17
CA GLU A 17 0.27 5.96 -16.31
C GLU A 17 0.51 6.59 -14.94
N ARG A 18 -0.36 6.33 -13.97
CA ARG A 18 -0.19 6.86 -12.63
C ARG A 18 1.06 6.31 -11.95
N ILE A 19 1.32 5.02 -12.06
CA ILE A 19 2.52 4.38 -11.48
C ILE A 19 3.80 4.97 -12.09
N ALA A 20 3.82 5.25 -13.40
CA ALA A 20 4.96 5.91 -14.01
C ALA A 20 5.22 7.31 -13.42
N VAL A 21 4.15 8.08 -13.14
CA VAL A 21 4.28 9.39 -12.47
C VAL A 21 4.80 9.23 -11.04
N LEU A 22 4.26 8.28 -10.28
CA LEU A 22 4.71 8.00 -8.90
C LEU A 22 6.19 7.60 -8.88
N ALA A 23 6.61 6.69 -9.76
CA ALA A 23 8.00 6.25 -9.86
C ALA A 23 8.95 7.43 -10.15
N LYS A 24 8.57 8.33 -11.06
CA LYS A 24 9.34 9.54 -11.34
C LYS A 24 9.49 10.42 -10.10
N GLN A 25 8.41 10.65 -9.35
CA GLN A 25 8.44 11.45 -8.13
C GLN A 25 9.33 10.83 -7.04
N ILE A 26 9.27 9.50 -6.88
CA ILE A 26 10.08 8.75 -5.92
C ILE A 26 11.56 8.78 -6.32
N ASN A 27 11.88 8.55 -7.59
CA ASN A 27 13.24 8.66 -8.12
C ASN A 27 13.82 10.05 -7.85
N GLU A 28 13.11 11.12 -8.23
CA GLU A 28 13.56 12.49 -8.00
C GLU A 28 13.77 12.81 -6.51
N HIS A 29 12.91 12.28 -5.63
CA HIS A 29 13.02 12.49 -4.19
C HIS A 29 14.30 11.86 -3.61
N TYR A 30 14.54 10.59 -3.92
CA TYR A 30 15.66 9.83 -3.36
C TYR A 30 16.99 10.16 -4.03
N GLN A 31 17.01 10.49 -5.32
CA GLN A 31 18.20 10.98 -6.00
C GLN A 31 18.68 12.32 -5.43
N LYS A 32 17.75 13.24 -5.09
CA LYS A 32 18.08 14.51 -4.43
C LYS A 32 18.63 14.34 -3.01
N GLN A 33 18.46 13.18 -2.41
CA GLN A 33 18.94 12.85 -1.06
C GLN A 33 20.17 11.95 -1.08
N ASP A 34 20.78 11.75 -2.26
CA ASP A 34 21.93 10.86 -2.47
C ASP A 34 21.67 9.47 -1.84
N CYS A 35 20.49 8.90 -2.13
CA CYS A 35 20.07 7.61 -1.56
C CYS A 35 20.99 6.47 -2.01
N GLU A 36 21.71 5.88 -1.07
CA GLU A 36 22.62 4.75 -1.32
C GLU A 36 21.95 3.37 -1.14
N SER A 37 20.82 3.30 -0.43
CA SER A 37 20.06 2.06 -0.21
C SER A 37 18.61 2.37 0.11
N LEU A 38 17.69 1.88 -0.73
CA LEU A 38 16.25 2.00 -0.55
C LEU A 38 15.64 0.61 -0.31
N VAL A 39 15.03 0.40 0.85
CA VAL A 39 14.24 -0.82 1.13
C VAL A 39 12.77 -0.54 0.83
N VAL A 40 12.23 -1.21 -0.18
CA VAL A 40 10.82 -1.15 -0.54
C VAL A 40 10.08 -2.29 0.14
N ILE A 41 9.16 -1.95 1.04
CA ILE A 41 8.41 -2.91 1.86
C ILE A 41 6.98 -2.99 1.35
N GLY A 42 6.60 -4.14 0.78
CA GLY A 42 5.22 -4.43 0.40
C GLY A 42 4.43 -5.01 1.56
N LEU A 43 3.30 -4.39 1.89
CA LEU A 43 2.36 -4.95 2.87
C LEU A 43 1.47 -6.01 2.22
N LEU A 44 1.69 -7.26 2.59
CA LEU A 44 0.99 -8.39 1.99
C LEU A 44 -0.46 -8.51 2.52
N ARG A 45 -1.40 -8.98 1.69
CA ARG A 45 -1.18 -9.49 0.32
C ARG A 45 -1.51 -8.50 -0.78
N GLY A 46 -2.18 -7.41 -0.47
CA GLY A 46 -2.82 -6.56 -1.46
C GLY A 46 -1.84 -5.79 -2.34
N SER A 47 -0.77 -5.26 -1.74
CA SER A 47 0.18 -4.37 -2.42
C SER A 47 1.03 -5.03 -3.51
N PHE A 48 1.09 -6.36 -3.60
CA PHE A 48 2.15 -7.03 -4.36
C PHE A 48 2.17 -6.71 -5.86
N MET A 49 1.00 -6.48 -6.49
CA MET A 49 0.95 -6.11 -7.91
C MET A 49 1.43 -4.68 -8.12
N PHE A 50 0.89 -3.75 -7.34
CA PHE A 50 1.31 -2.36 -7.36
C PHE A 50 2.81 -2.23 -7.08
N MET A 51 3.30 -2.91 -6.06
CA MET A 51 4.72 -2.92 -5.72
C MET A 51 5.56 -3.47 -6.87
N ALA A 52 5.19 -4.61 -7.46
CA ALA A 52 5.93 -5.21 -8.57
C ALA A 52 6.00 -4.29 -9.80
N ASP A 53 4.94 -3.51 -10.07
CA ASP A 53 4.92 -2.56 -11.18
C ASP A 53 5.73 -1.31 -10.86
N LEU A 54 5.64 -0.81 -9.61
CA LEU A 54 6.38 0.36 -9.15
C LEU A 54 7.88 0.14 -9.13
N VAL A 55 8.37 -0.95 -8.50
CA VAL A 55 9.81 -1.19 -8.30
C VAL A 55 10.57 -1.37 -9.61
N ARG A 56 9.90 -1.84 -10.68
CA ARG A 56 10.50 -1.97 -12.02
C ARG A 56 10.79 -0.63 -12.68
N LEU A 57 10.19 0.46 -12.19
CA LEU A 57 10.39 1.82 -12.70
C LEU A 57 11.30 2.66 -11.79
N LEU A 58 11.78 2.10 -10.68
CA LEU A 58 12.69 2.81 -9.79
C LEU A 58 14.13 2.70 -10.32
N ASP A 59 14.78 3.85 -10.47
CA ASP A 59 16.19 3.98 -10.87
C ASP A 59 17.03 4.32 -9.63
N LEU A 60 17.02 3.38 -8.68
CA LEU A 60 17.56 3.49 -7.33
C LEU A 60 18.15 2.14 -6.88
N PRO A 61 19.06 2.11 -5.90
CA PRO A 61 19.58 0.88 -5.31
C PRO A 61 18.53 0.22 -4.41
N VAL A 62 17.59 -0.49 -5.03
CA VAL A 62 16.40 -1.07 -4.37
C VAL A 62 16.67 -2.47 -3.81
N GLU A 63 16.34 -2.66 -2.55
CA GLU A 63 16.08 -3.96 -1.92
C GLU A 63 14.56 -4.11 -1.72
N VAL A 64 14.01 -5.30 -1.97
CA VAL A 64 12.58 -5.57 -1.80
C VAL A 64 12.37 -6.53 -0.63
N ASP A 65 11.45 -6.18 0.27
CA ASP A 65 11.02 -7.03 1.37
C ASP A 65 9.49 -6.97 1.53
N PHE A 66 8.93 -7.89 2.31
CA PHE A 66 7.49 -8.02 2.52
C PHE A 66 7.17 -8.20 3.99
N MET A 67 6.15 -7.48 4.46
CA MET A 67 5.61 -7.65 5.81
C MET A 67 4.16 -8.14 5.73
N THR A 68 3.75 -9.00 6.66
CA THR A 68 2.33 -9.38 6.80
C THR A 68 1.86 -9.03 8.20
N ALA A 69 0.78 -8.27 8.27
CA ALA A 69 0.13 -7.84 9.49
C ALA A 69 -1.32 -8.30 9.52
N SER A 70 -1.84 -8.63 10.70
CA SER A 70 -3.27 -8.88 10.91
C SER A 70 -3.77 -8.05 12.08
N SER A 71 -4.89 -7.36 11.90
CA SER A 71 -5.60 -6.67 12.98
C SER A 71 -6.23 -7.69 13.95
N TYR A 72 -6.06 -7.49 15.26
CA TYR A 72 -6.74 -8.29 16.28
C TYR A 72 -8.25 -7.96 16.36
N GLY A 73 -9.09 -8.96 16.07
CA GLY A 73 -10.36 -9.22 16.77
C GLY A 73 -11.59 -8.34 16.50
N LEU A 74 -12.65 -8.99 16.01
CA LEU A 74 -14.02 -8.53 15.74
C LEU A 74 -14.86 -8.11 16.99
N THR A 75 -14.25 -7.66 18.08
CA THR A 75 -14.96 -7.28 19.31
C THR A 75 -14.96 -5.77 19.54
N MET A 76 -16.10 -5.23 19.99
CA MET A 76 -16.42 -3.79 20.10
C MET A 76 -15.50 -2.94 20.99
N GLU A 77 -14.49 -3.54 21.62
CA GLU A 77 -13.42 -2.83 22.32
C GLU A 77 -12.12 -3.08 21.56
N SER A 78 -11.93 -2.34 20.47
CA SER A 78 -10.77 -2.50 19.61
C SER A 78 -9.53 -1.97 20.34
N ASN A 79 -8.73 -2.86 20.93
CA ASN A 79 -7.37 -2.52 21.33
C ASN A 79 -6.44 -2.25 20.14
N ARG A 80 -6.96 -2.25 18.88
CA ARG A 80 -6.30 -1.79 17.63
C ARG A 80 -4.84 -2.27 17.49
N ASP A 81 -4.52 -3.39 18.12
CA ASP A 81 -3.20 -3.99 18.05
C ASP A 81 -3.05 -4.71 16.72
N VAL A 82 -1.86 -4.58 16.14
CA VAL A 82 -1.47 -5.23 14.90
C VAL A 82 -0.56 -6.40 15.26
N LYS A 83 -0.96 -7.61 14.87
CA LYS A 83 -0.09 -8.79 14.95
C LYS A 83 0.79 -8.87 13.71
N ILE A 84 2.10 -8.95 13.89
CA ILE A 84 3.00 -9.30 12.79
C ILE A 84 2.97 -10.81 12.60
N LEU A 85 2.59 -11.25 11.39
CA LEU A 85 2.58 -12.66 10.99
C LEU A 85 3.87 -13.05 10.28
N LYS A 86 4.40 -12.15 9.46
CA LYS A 86 5.73 -12.22 8.86
C LYS A 86 6.37 -10.85 9.01
N ASP A 87 7.54 -10.82 9.63
CA ASP A 87 8.38 -9.65 9.76
C ASP A 87 9.35 -9.55 8.57
N LEU A 88 10.08 -8.44 8.48
CA LEU A 88 11.16 -8.25 7.51
C LEU A 88 12.25 -9.30 7.68
N ASP A 89 12.80 -9.77 6.56
CA ASP A 89 13.95 -10.67 6.56
C ASP A 89 15.28 -9.86 6.65
N GLY A 90 15.29 -8.63 6.11
CA GLY A 90 16.45 -7.73 6.10
C GLY A 90 16.51 -6.70 7.23
N ASP A 91 17.69 -6.10 7.41
CA ASP A 91 17.88 -4.93 8.29
C ASP A 91 17.60 -3.62 7.53
N ILE A 92 16.98 -2.67 8.22
CA ILE A 92 16.61 -1.34 7.74
C ILE A 92 17.31 -0.20 8.49
N ASN A 93 18.15 -0.51 9.48
CA ASN A 93 18.91 0.49 10.22
C ASN A 93 19.75 1.37 9.29
N GLY A 94 19.60 2.69 9.41
CA GLY A 94 20.31 3.66 8.59
C GLY A 94 19.93 3.67 7.09
N LYS A 95 18.95 2.86 6.66
CA LYS A 95 18.49 2.81 5.28
C LYS A 95 17.28 3.71 5.04
N ASP A 96 17.10 4.13 3.81
CA ASP A 96 15.85 4.77 3.38
C ASP A 96 14.78 3.67 3.18
N VAL A 97 13.56 3.90 3.69
CA VAL A 97 12.47 2.91 3.64
C VAL A 97 11.26 3.52 2.93
N LEU A 98 10.73 2.78 1.95
CA LEU A 98 9.48 3.08 1.26
C LEU A 98 8.46 1.97 1.54
N ILE A 99 7.41 2.29 2.29
CA ILE A 99 6.28 1.37 2.48
C ILE A 99 5.34 1.50 1.28
N VAL A 100 4.98 0.37 0.68
CA VAL A 100 4.05 0.28 -0.45
C VAL A 100 2.78 -0.45 0.00
N GLU A 101 1.65 0.24 -0.10
CA GLU A 101 0.33 -0.26 0.30
C GLU A 101 -0.68 -0.21 -0.86
N ASP A 102 -1.59 -1.17 -0.94
CA ASP A 102 -2.64 -1.16 -1.97
C ASP A 102 -3.71 -0.10 -1.70
N ILE A 103 -4.22 -0.03 -0.47
CA ILE A 103 -5.26 0.91 -0.08
C ILE A 103 -5.10 1.37 1.37
N ILE A 104 -5.20 2.68 1.60
CA ILE A 104 -5.27 3.22 2.96
C ILE A 104 -6.68 3.74 3.26
N ASP A 105 -7.24 3.15 4.31
CA ASP A 105 -8.59 3.43 4.79
C ASP A 105 -8.55 4.20 6.13
N THR A 106 -8.78 3.54 7.26
CA THR A 106 -8.66 4.17 8.59
C THR A 106 -7.25 4.65 8.92
N GLY A 107 -6.24 3.99 8.37
CA GLY A 107 -4.81 4.29 8.57
C GLY A 107 -4.18 3.62 9.80
N PHE A 108 -4.94 2.89 10.63
CA PHE A 108 -4.40 2.30 11.88
C PHE A 108 -3.26 1.32 11.66
N THR A 109 -3.49 0.32 10.79
CA THR A 109 -2.51 -0.73 10.53
C THR A 109 -1.21 -0.12 10.02
N LEU A 110 -1.31 0.77 9.05
CA LEU A 110 -0.17 1.47 8.47
C LEU A 110 0.55 2.36 9.50
N ASN A 111 -0.18 3.09 10.36
CA ASN A 111 0.43 3.89 11.42
C ASN A 111 1.25 3.02 12.37
N LYS A 112 0.69 1.89 12.81
CA LYS A 112 1.36 0.95 13.72
C LYS A 112 2.59 0.33 13.09
N ILE A 113 2.50 -0.08 11.83
CA ILE A 113 3.65 -0.60 11.07
C ILE A 113 4.73 0.49 10.96
N LYS A 114 4.36 1.73 10.61
CA LYS A 114 5.30 2.84 10.54
C LYS A 114 6.00 3.09 11.89
N GLU A 115 5.25 3.12 12.99
CA GLU A 115 5.80 3.24 14.35
C GLU A 115 6.80 2.12 14.65
N MET A 116 6.45 0.87 14.32
CA MET A 116 7.34 -0.28 14.53
C MET A 116 8.63 -0.22 13.70
N LEU A 117 8.54 0.21 12.44
CA LEU A 117 9.70 0.34 11.57
C LEU A 117 10.64 1.46 12.03
N LEU A 118 10.10 2.57 12.53
CA LEU A 118 10.89 3.68 13.08
C LEU A 118 11.75 3.26 14.29
N LEU A 119 11.30 2.29 15.09
CA LEU A 119 12.08 1.75 16.22
C LEU A 119 13.37 1.04 15.77
N ARG A 120 13.48 0.66 14.49
CA ARG A 120 14.69 0.05 13.91
C ARG A 120 15.70 1.08 13.42
N SER A 121 15.47 2.36 13.69
CA SER A 121 16.35 3.48 13.32
C SER A 121 16.67 3.57 11.81
N PRO A 122 15.67 3.48 10.90
CA PRO A 122 15.90 3.79 9.49
C PRO A 122 16.28 5.27 9.32
N LYS A 123 16.98 5.60 8.23
CA LYS A 123 17.31 6.98 7.85
C LYS A 123 16.05 7.79 7.53
N SER A 124 15.10 7.17 6.82
CA SER A 124 13.79 7.75 6.53
C SER A 124 12.72 6.66 6.39
N VAL A 125 11.46 7.02 6.62
CA VAL A 125 10.30 6.16 6.33
C VAL A 125 9.26 6.98 5.60
N THR A 126 9.07 6.67 4.32
CA THR A 126 8.05 7.26 3.45
C THR A 126 6.99 6.24 3.09
N ILE A 127 5.83 6.72 2.62
CA ILE A 127 4.69 5.88 2.28
C ILE A 127 4.19 6.22 0.87
N CYS A 128 4.02 5.18 0.05
CA CYS A 128 3.31 5.25 -1.22
C CYS A 128 2.12 4.29 -1.20
N THR A 129 0.93 4.77 -1.58
CA THR A 129 -0.25 3.92 -1.75
C THR A 129 -0.85 4.04 -3.13
N LEU A 130 -1.44 2.96 -3.64
CA LEU A 130 -2.20 3.02 -4.87
C LEU A 130 -3.53 3.75 -4.68
N LEU A 131 -4.30 3.38 -3.65
CA LEU A 131 -5.63 3.95 -3.39
C LEU A 131 -5.69 4.60 -2.02
N ASP A 132 -6.28 5.79 -1.94
CA ASP A 132 -6.51 6.48 -0.68
C ASP A 132 -8.00 6.77 -0.47
N LYS A 133 -8.50 6.54 0.75
CA LYS A 133 -9.85 6.93 1.18
C LYS A 133 -9.79 7.96 2.30
N PRO A 134 -9.52 9.24 1.99
CA PRO A 134 -9.41 10.28 3.02
C PRO A 134 -10.63 10.40 3.93
N SER A 135 -11.84 10.15 3.41
CA SER A 135 -13.10 10.23 4.17
C SER A 135 -13.20 9.22 5.32
N ARG A 136 -12.38 8.17 5.32
CA ARG A 136 -12.36 7.12 6.35
C ARG A 136 -11.21 7.25 7.33
N ARG A 137 -10.40 8.30 7.20
CA ARG A 137 -9.22 8.51 8.05
C ARG A 137 -9.62 8.67 9.52
N GLU A 138 -9.04 7.83 10.36
CA GLU A 138 -9.21 7.92 11.82
C GLU A 138 -7.91 8.26 12.55
N VAL A 139 -6.76 8.09 11.89
CA VAL A 139 -5.44 8.49 12.39
C VAL A 139 -4.70 9.35 11.39
N ASN A 140 -3.97 10.34 11.87
CA ASN A 140 -3.16 11.18 11.00
C ASN A 140 -1.87 10.42 10.59
N VAL A 141 -1.91 9.80 9.42
CA VAL A 141 -0.74 9.19 8.78
C VAL A 141 -0.41 10.01 7.55
N ARG A 142 0.77 10.63 7.56
CA ARG A 142 1.29 11.30 6.37
C ARG A 142 1.64 10.25 5.32
N VAL A 143 0.97 10.34 4.18
CA VAL A 143 1.23 9.58 2.96
C VAL A 143 2.01 10.49 2.01
N ASP A 144 3.17 10.05 1.55
CA ASP A 144 4.06 10.88 0.74
C ASP A 144 3.67 10.86 -0.73
N TRP A 145 3.15 9.73 -1.22
CA TRP A 145 2.62 9.60 -2.57
C TRP A 145 1.33 8.78 -2.61
N VAL A 146 0.31 9.33 -3.28
CA VAL A 146 -1.01 8.70 -3.44
C VAL A 146 -1.26 8.47 -4.93
N GLY A 147 -1.57 7.24 -5.34
CA GLY A 147 -1.98 6.94 -6.70
C GLY A 147 -3.30 7.62 -7.04
N PHE A 148 -4.37 7.22 -6.38
CA PHE A 148 -5.71 7.73 -6.62
C PHE A 148 -6.45 7.93 -5.30
N GLU A 149 -7.03 9.11 -5.10
CA GLU A 149 -8.06 9.29 -4.08
C GLU A 149 -9.38 8.74 -4.62
N ILE A 150 -10.03 7.87 -3.86
CA ILE A 150 -11.31 7.27 -4.21
C ILE A 150 -12.35 7.53 -3.12
N PRO A 151 -13.65 7.60 -3.47
CA PRO A 151 -14.72 7.60 -2.48
C PRO A 151 -14.73 6.28 -1.67
N ASP A 152 -15.54 6.23 -0.61
CA ASP A 152 -15.72 5.00 0.17
C ASP A 152 -16.55 3.96 -0.59
N GLU A 153 -15.89 3.35 -1.57
CA GLU A 153 -16.46 2.32 -2.43
C GLU A 153 -15.81 0.97 -2.14
N PHE A 154 -16.58 -0.11 -2.32
CA PHE A 154 -16.01 -1.44 -2.20
C PHE A 154 -15.30 -1.82 -3.50
N VAL A 155 -13.97 -1.91 -3.47
CA VAL A 155 -13.12 -2.08 -4.66
C VAL A 155 -12.38 -3.41 -4.67
N VAL A 156 -12.09 -3.92 -5.86
CA VAL A 156 -11.34 -5.17 -6.10
C VAL A 156 -10.44 -5.01 -7.33
N GLY A 157 -9.50 -5.94 -7.48
CA GLY A 157 -8.58 -5.96 -8.63
C GLY A 157 -7.22 -5.38 -8.30
N TYR A 158 -6.26 -5.62 -9.19
CA TYR A 158 -4.89 -5.14 -9.10
C TYR A 158 -4.24 -5.40 -7.73
N GLY A 159 -4.43 -6.63 -7.23
CA GLY A 159 -3.94 -7.07 -5.92
C GLY A 159 -5.00 -7.02 -4.82
N ILE A 160 -6.02 -6.16 -4.93
CA ILE A 160 -7.10 -5.99 -3.94
C ILE A 160 -8.16 -7.08 -4.10
N ASP A 161 -8.68 -7.62 -2.99
CA ASP A 161 -9.65 -8.73 -3.02
C ASP A 161 -11.01 -8.42 -2.43
N TYR A 162 -11.95 -9.29 -2.81
CA TYR A 162 -13.15 -9.57 -2.04
C TYR A 162 -13.22 -11.07 -1.76
N ALA A 163 -13.19 -11.46 -0.50
CA ALA A 163 -13.22 -12.87 -0.08
C ALA A 163 -12.19 -13.73 -0.84
N GLN A 164 -10.95 -13.22 -0.98
CA GLN A 164 -9.81 -13.80 -1.70
C GLN A 164 -9.99 -13.94 -3.22
N LYS A 165 -11.03 -13.34 -3.80
CA LYS A 165 -11.26 -13.30 -5.26
C LYS A 165 -10.79 -11.99 -5.87
N TYR A 166 -10.70 -11.97 -7.19
CA TYR A 166 -10.51 -10.77 -8.03
C TYR A 166 -9.14 -10.08 -7.99
N ARG A 167 -8.21 -10.45 -7.10
CA ARG A 167 -6.86 -9.85 -7.08
C ARG A 167 -6.21 -9.77 -8.47
N HIS A 168 -6.38 -10.82 -9.28
CA HIS A 168 -5.78 -11.00 -10.61
C HIS A 168 -6.29 -10.06 -11.71
N LEU A 169 -7.35 -9.27 -11.48
CA LEU A 169 -7.82 -8.32 -12.47
C LEU A 169 -6.73 -7.25 -12.69
N ASN A 170 -6.49 -6.87 -13.94
CA ASN A 170 -5.49 -5.86 -14.31
C ASN A 170 -6.02 -4.41 -14.21
N TYR A 171 -7.20 -4.22 -13.61
CA TYR A 171 -7.88 -2.95 -13.42
C TYR A 171 -8.47 -2.92 -12.00
N ILE A 172 -8.81 -1.73 -11.49
CA ILE A 172 -9.58 -1.59 -10.26
C ILE A 172 -11.06 -1.52 -10.62
N GLY A 173 -11.86 -2.42 -10.05
CA GLY A 173 -13.30 -2.44 -10.20
C GLY A 173 -14.02 -2.07 -8.91
N LYS A 174 -15.14 -1.37 -9.04
CA LYS A 174 -16.14 -1.17 -7.98
C LYS A 174 -17.12 -2.34 -8.00
N VAL A 175 -17.39 -2.91 -6.82
CA VAL A 175 -18.41 -3.94 -6.65
C VAL A 175 -19.76 -3.26 -6.45
N VAL A 176 -20.71 -3.54 -7.34
CA VAL A 176 -22.07 -3.01 -7.29
C VAL A 176 -23.01 -4.15 -6.95
N MET A 177 -23.74 -4.01 -5.85
CA MET A 177 -24.73 -4.99 -5.42
C MET A 177 -25.93 -4.90 -6.35
N ASP A 178 -26.38 -6.03 -6.88
CA ASP A 178 -27.62 -6.08 -7.66
C ASP A 178 -28.81 -5.92 -6.70
N GLU A 179 -29.85 -5.24 -7.15
CA GLU A 179 -31.14 -5.11 -6.43
C GLU A 179 -31.84 -6.47 -6.24
#